data_AF-A0A920BHD5-F1
#
_entry.id   AF-A0A920BHD5-F1
#
_cell.length_a   1.000
_cell.length_b   1.000
_cell.length_c   1.000
_cell.angle_alpha   90.00
_cell.angle_beta   90.00
_cell.angle_gamma   90.00
#
_symmetry.space_group_name_H-M   'P 1'
#
loop_
_entity.id
_entity.type
_entity.pdbx_description
1 polymer ?
#
loop_
_entity_poly.entity_id
_entity_poly.type
_entity_poly.pdbx_seq_one_letter_code
_entity_poly.pdbx_strand_id
1 'polypeptide(L)'
;MFAPVPGDRPNDVDWLRFRLMGLSNPAYFGMFARRRMALYGDTQDDFAAVKVKNSEHGSSNPNARYAKVFTVDDVNASPVVADPLRLLEICSTSDGGAALVVSSLDFARKKGIKDPVKIAGISTVSPTYPNAIIDMPYFASDSWYSVAIGTIPSRIR
;
A
#
# COMPACT_ATOMS: atom_id res chain seq x y z
N MET A 1 -6.04 18.84 -14.87
CA MET A 1 -5.62 18.54 -16.26
C MET A 1 -4.61 17.41 -16.20
N PHE A 2 -5.06 16.15 -16.29
CA PHE A 2 -4.23 14.95 -16.13
C PHE A 2 -3.64 14.48 -17.46
N ALA A 3 -2.98 15.39 -18.19
CA ALA A 3 -2.17 14.94 -19.31
C ALA A 3 -1.00 14.12 -18.73
N PRO A 4 -0.69 12.93 -19.29
CA PRO A 4 0.54 12.22 -18.96
C PRO A 4 1.71 13.20 -19.07
N VAL A 5 2.65 13.15 -18.11
CA VAL A 5 3.76 14.10 -18.14
C VAL A 5 4.52 13.89 -19.47
N PRO A 6 4.65 14.93 -20.32
CA PRO A 6 5.24 14.79 -21.64
C PRO A 6 6.74 14.50 -21.55
N GLY A 7 7.29 13.92 -22.62
CA GLY A 7 8.72 13.64 -22.79
C GLY A 7 9.11 12.18 -22.61
N ASP A 8 10.12 11.76 -23.37
CA ASP A 8 10.75 10.46 -23.21
C ASP A 8 11.68 10.47 -22.00
N ARG A 9 11.67 9.39 -21.22
CA ARG A 9 12.47 9.26 -20.01
C ARG A 9 13.22 7.93 -20.03
N PRO A 10 14.25 7.82 -20.89
CA PRO A 10 14.97 6.56 -21.05
C PRO A 10 15.72 6.11 -19.79
N ASN A 11 15.88 7.00 -18.79
CA ASN A 11 16.49 6.68 -17.49
C ASN A 11 15.46 6.40 -16.38
N ASP A 12 14.16 6.57 -16.65
CA ASP A 12 13.08 6.28 -15.72
C ASP A 12 12.60 4.84 -15.96
N VAL A 13 12.91 3.96 -15.02
CA VAL A 13 12.61 2.53 -15.14
C VAL A 13 11.11 2.25 -15.21
N ASP A 14 10.29 3.07 -14.56
CA ASP A 14 8.85 2.96 -14.66
C ASP A 14 8.41 3.33 -16.07
N TRP A 15 8.91 4.45 -16.59
CA TRP A 15 8.65 4.86 -17.96
C TRP A 15 9.05 3.77 -18.97
N LEU A 16 10.24 3.16 -18.82
CA LEU A 16 10.69 2.05 -19.67
C LEU A 16 9.75 0.83 -19.56
N ARG A 17 9.35 0.45 -18.34
CA ARG A 17 8.38 -0.62 -18.07
C ARG A 17 7.07 -0.40 -18.84
N PHE A 18 6.51 0.80 -18.74
CA PHE A 18 5.23 1.13 -19.37
C PHE A 18 5.38 1.24 -20.88
N ARG A 19 6.43 1.90 -21.37
CA ARG A 19 6.61 2.25 -22.79
C ARG A 19 7.11 1.08 -23.64
N LEU A 20 8.08 0.30 -23.15
CA LEU A 20 8.72 -0.77 -23.93
C LEU A 20 8.00 -2.10 -23.81
N MET A 21 7.52 -2.43 -22.61
CA MET A 21 6.91 -3.74 -22.33
C MET A 21 5.38 -3.71 -22.26
N GLY A 22 4.76 -2.52 -22.23
CA GLY A 22 3.32 -2.39 -21.98
C GLY A 22 2.89 -2.87 -20.59
N LEU A 23 3.84 -3.01 -19.66
CA LEU A 23 3.61 -3.54 -18.31
C LEU A 23 3.02 -2.47 -17.41
N SER A 24 1.68 -2.39 -17.42
CA SER A 24 0.95 -1.51 -16.51
C SER A 24 1.11 -1.95 -15.05
N ASN A 25 0.80 -1.06 -14.09
CA ASN A 25 0.85 -1.42 -12.67
C ASN A 25 0.00 -2.67 -12.35
N PRO A 26 -1.27 -2.80 -12.79
CA PRO A 26 -2.03 -4.02 -12.59
C PRO A 26 -1.37 -5.27 -13.20
N ALA A 27 -0.79 -5.17 -14.41
CA ALA A 27 -0.11 -6.30 -15.05
C ALA A 27 1.13 -6.74 -14.27
N TYR A 28 1.94 -5.77 -13.82
CA TYR A 28 3.10 -6.02 -12.96
C TYR A 28 2.70 -6.71 -11.66
N PHE A 29 1.69 -6.20 -10.93
CA PHE A 29 1.18 -6.83 -9.70
C PHE A 29 0.50 -8.17 -9.93
N GLY A 30 -0.18 -8.36 -11.06
CA GLY A 30 -0.80 -9.64 -11.44
C GLY A 30 0.23 -10.76 -11.56
N MET A 31 1.40 -10.49 -12.14
CA MET A 31 2.49 -11.47 -12.19
C MET A 31 2.99 -11.87 -10.79
N PHE A 32 3.07 -10.93 -9.84
CA PHE A 32 3.43 -11.27 -8.45
C PHE A 32 2.35 -12.07 -7.76
N ALA A 33 1.09 -11.68 -7.92
CA ALA A 33 -0.03 -12.44 -7.37
C ALA A 33 0.01 -13.88 -7.87
N ARG A 34 0.15 -14.08 -9.18
CA ARG A 34 0.31 -15.41 -9.80
C ARG A 34 1.49 -16.19 -9.23
N ARG A 35 2.65 -15.55 -9.08
CA ARG A 35 3.84 -16.19 -8.48
C ARG A 35 3.59 -16.58 -7.02
N ARG A 36 2.91 -15.73 -6.25
CA ARG A 36 2.54 -15.98 -4.86
C ARG A 36 1.62 -17.20 -4.74
N MET A 37 0.59 -17.27 -5.59
CA MET A 37 -0.29 -18.44 -5.70
C MET A 37 0.49 -19.72 -6.03
N ALA A 38 1.44 -19.65 -6.98
CA ALA A 38 2.24 -20.80 -7.39
C ALA A 38 3.22 -21.29 -6.30
N LEU A 39 3.81 -20.37 -5.52
CA LEU A 39 4.82 -20.69 -4.51
C LEU A 39 4.23 -21.03 -3.14
N TYR A 40 3.15 -20.35 -2.75
CA TYR A 40 2.61 -20.42 -1.39
C TYR A 40 1.18 -20.97 -1.33
N GLY A 41 0.56 -21.25 -2.48
CA GLY A 41 -0.78 -21.83 -2.54
C GLY A 41 -1.91 -20.84 -2.26
N ASP A 42 -1.63 -19.53 -2.29
CA ASP A 42 -2.67 -18.52 -2.13
C ASP A 42 -3.79 -18.68 -3.17
N THR A 43 -5.00 -18.40 -2.73
CA THR A 43 -6.23 -18.50 -3.50
C THR A 43 -6.73 -17.11 -3.90
N GLN A 44 -7.71 -17.06 -4.81
CA GLN A 44 -8.39 -15.80 -5.13
C GLN A 44 -9.06 -15.19 -3.88
N ASP A 45 -9.61 -16.03 -3.00
CA ASP A 45 -10.33 -15.59 -1.81
C ASP A 45 -9.39 -14.92 -0.79
N ASP A 46 -8.11 -15.32 -0.75
CA ASP A 46 -7.10 -14.67 0.09
C ASP A 46 -6.86 -13.22 -0.35
N PHE A 47 -6.85 -12.96 -1.66
CA PHE A 47 -6.75 -11.59 -2.18
C PHE A 47 -8.06 -10.81 -1.95
N ALA A 48 -9.21 -11.46 -2.15
CA ALA A 48 -10.52 -10.85 -1.91
C ALA A 48 -10.71 -10.43 -0.44
N ALA A 49 -10.23 -11.23 0.51
CA ALA A 49 -10.30 -10.94 1.94
C ALA A 49 -9.62 -9.61 2.31
N VAL A 50 -8.54 -9.24 1.61
CA VAL A 50 -7.87 -7.94 1.80
C VAL A 50 -8.81 -6.79 1.45
N LYS A 51 -9.57 -6.92 0.35
CA LYS A 51 -10.56 -5.92 -0.05
C LYS A 51 -11.72 -5.83 0.94
N VAL A 52 -12.25 -6.96 1.41
CA VAL A 52 -13.32 -7.00 2.44
C VAL A 52 -12.87 -6.21 3.67
N LYS A 53 -11.74 -6.59 4.26
CA LYS A 53 -11.14 -5.91 5.42
C LYS A 53 -10.93 -4.41 5.17
N ASN A 54 -10.39 -4.03 4.01
CA ASN A 54 -10.17 -2.61 3.69
C ASN A 54 -11.50 -1.85 3.55
N SER A 55 -12.54 -2.49 3.02
CA SER A 55 -13.86 -1.87 2.85
C SER A 55 -14.60 -1.68 4.18
N GLU A 56 -14.44 -2.60 5.14
CA GLU A 56 -14.99 -2.47 6.49
C GLU A 56 -14.39 -1.24 7.19
N HIS A 57 -13.07 -1.11 7.21
CA HIS A 57 -12.39 0.07 7.78
C HIS A 57 -12.71 1.35 7.00
N GLY A 58 -12.83 1.27 5.67
CA GLY A 58 -13.16 2.42 4.83
C GLY A 58 -14.59 2.93 5.04
N SER A 59 -15.54 2.02 5.28
CA SER A 59 -16.97 2.35 5.35
C SER A 59 -17.32 3.33 6.47
N SER A 60 -16.57 3.31 7.57
CA SER A 60 -16.76 4.20 8.72
C SER A 60 -15.92 5.48 8.65
N ASN A 61 -15.03 5.60 7.66
CA ASN A 61 -14.19 6.78 7.49
C ASN A 61 -14.90 7.81 6.58
N PRO A 62 -15.27 9.01 7.09
CA PRO A 62 -15.94 10.03 6.29
C PRO A 62 -15.07 10.58 5.14
N ASN A 63 -13.75 10.37 5.18
CA ASN A 63 -12.82 10.76 4.13
C ASN A 63 -12.57 9.64 3.10
N ALA A 64 -13.13 8.44 3.30
CA ALA A 64 -12.95 7.35 2.35
C ALA A 64 -13.73 7.60 1.07
N ARG A 65 -13.13 7.24 -0.07
CA ARG A 65 -13.78 7.33 -1.38
C ARG A 65 -15.03 6.44 -1.48
N TYR A 66 -14.99 5.26 -0.87
CA TYR A 66 -16.07 4.29 -0.90
C TYR A 66 -16.56 4.02 0.51
N ALA A 67 -17.87 4.22 0.75
CA ALA A 67 -18.51 3.85 2.00
C ALA A 67 -19.08 2.42 1.99
N LYS A 68 -19.10 1.74 0.83
CA LYS A 68 -19.64 0.39 0.69
C LYS A 68 -18.66 -0.65 1.28
N VAL A 69 -19.19 -1.53 2.13
CA VAL A 69 -18.54 -2.80 2.51
C VAL A 69 -18.80 -3.84 1.42
N PHE A 70 -17.76 -4.54 0.98
CA PHE A 70 -17.83 -5.60 -0.04
C PHE A 70 -17.66 -6.97 0.60
N THR A 71 -18.26 -7.99 -0.01
CA THR A 71 -18.05 -9.41 0.34
C THR A 71 -16.98 -10.05 -0.55
N VAL A 72 -16.53 -11.25 -0.20
CA VAL A 72 -15.65 -12.05 -1.09
C VAL A 72 -16.34 -12.31 -2.44
N ASP A 73 -17.62 -12.66 -2.42
CA ASP A 73 -18.41 -12.90 -3.64
C ASP A 73 -18.51 -11.64 -4.51
N ASP A 74 -18.68 -10.45 -3.93
CA ASP A 74 -18.65 -9.19 -4.68
C ASP A 74 -17.32 -9.01 -5.43
N VAL A 75 -16.20 -9.35 -4.79
CA VAL A 75 -14.85 -9.25 -5.40
C VAL A 75 -14.68 -10.31 -6.48
N ASN A 76 -15.10 -11.54 -6.21
CA ASN A 76 -15.07 -12.65 -7.15
C ASN A 76 -16.08 -12.52 -8.31
N ALA A 77 -17.08 -11.64 -8.20
CA ALA A 77 -17.95 -11.28 -9.29
C ALA A 77 -17.38 -10.12 -10.13
N SER A 78 -16.39 -9.40 -9.62
CA SER A 78 -15.84 -8.22 -10.31
C SER A 78 -15.02 -8.58 -11.55
N PRO A 79 -14.94 -7.68 -12.57
CA PRO A 79 -14.19 -7.96 -13.79
C PRO A 79 -12.71 -8.22 -13.51
N VAL A 80 -12.13 -9.18 -14.24
CA VAL A 80 -10.67 -9.36 -14.25
C VAL A 80 -10.02 -8.18 -14.96
N VAL A 81 -9.02 -7.56 -14.34
CA VAL A 81 -8.27 -6.43 -14.93
C VAL A 81 -6.90 -6.91 -15.40
N ALA A 82 -6.20 -7.66 -14.55
CA ALA A 82 -4.89 -8.22 -14.85
C ALA A 82 -4.74 -9.52 -14.06
N ASP A 83 -5.15 -10.61 -14.71
CA ASP A 83 -5.21 -11.95 -14.14
C ASP A 83 -3.99 -12.28 -13.24
N PRO A 84 -4.19 -12.68 -11.97
CA PRO A 84 -5.47 -13.02 -11.31
C PRO A 84 -6.23 -11.82 -10.70
N LEU A 85 -5.69 -10.61 -10.77
CA LEU A 85 -6.26 -9.44 -10.09
C LEU A 85 -7.53 -8.91 -10.79
N ARG A 86 -8.53 -8.63 -9.97
CA ARG A 86 -9.86 -8.18 -10.35
C ARG A 86 -10.09 -6.73 -9.94
N LEU A 87 -11.10 -6.10 -10.53
CA LEU A 87 -11.33 -4.66 -10.44
C LEU A 87 -11.40 -4.14 -9.00
N LEU A 88 -12.06 -4.87 -8.10
CA LEU A 88 -12.20 -4.44 -6.71
C LEU A 88 -10.92 -4.58 -5.88
N GLU A 89 -9.90 -5.27 -6.40
CA GLU A 89 -8.57 -5.44 -5.81
C GLU A 89 -7.58 -4.37 -6.30
N ILE A 90 -7.96 -3.60 -7.31
CA ILE A 90 -7.15 -2.49 -7.85
C ILE A 90 -7.49 -1.20 -7.10
N CYS A 91 -6.46 -0.41 -6.77
CA CYS A 91 -6.66 0.89 -6.15
C CYS A 91 -7.41 1.84 -7.10
N SER A 92 -8.35 2.61 -6.54
CA SER A 92 -9.08 3.63 -7.30
C SER A 92 -8.25 4.89 -7.46
N THR A 93 -8.38 5.55 -8.61
CA THR A 93 -7.89 6.92 -8.78
C THR A 93 -8.63 7.86 -7.83
N SER A 94 -7.89 8.69 -7.12
CA SER A 94 -8.41 9.58 -6.08
C SER A 94 -7.75 10.95 -6.17
N ASP A 95 -8.54 11.99 -5.94
CA ASP A 95 -8.07 13.36 -5.77
C ASP A 95 -8.15 13.70 -4.28
N GLY A 96 -7.09 14.26 -3.71
CA GLY A 96 -7.03 14.60 -2.29
C GLY A 96 -5.67 15.15 -1.86
N GLY A 97 -5.59 15.62 -0.62
CA GLY A 97 -4.36 16.16 -0.02
C GLY A 97 -4.30 15.89 1.48
N ALA A 98 -3.09 15.69 1.99
CA ALA A 98 -2.82 15.52 3.41
C ALA A 98 -1.50 16.23 3.78
N ALA A 99 -1.40 16.73 5.01
CA ALA A 99 -0.20 17.38 5.51
C ALA A 99 0.07 16.96 6.97
N LEU A 100 1.35 16.87 7.34
CA LEU A 100 1.81 16.60 8.69
C LEU A 100 2.76 17.72 9.13
N VAL A 101 2.57 18.23 10.35
CA VAL A 101 3.50 19.18 10.97
C VAL A 101 4.41 18.39 11.91
N VAL A 102 5.71 18.36 11.60
CA VAL A 102 6.71 17.63 12.37
C VAL A 102 7.62 18.61 13.09
N SER A 103 7.90 18.34 14.36
CA SER A 103 8.81 19.14 15.18
C SER A 103 9.64 18.27 16.12
N SER A 104 10.66 18.84 16.75
CA SER A 104 11.32 18.21 17.89
C SER A 104 10.38 18.13 19.09
N LEU A 105 10.65 17.20 20.02
CA LEU A 105 9.90 17.08 21.27
C LEU A 105 10.09 18.31 22.18
N ASP A 106 11.27 18.93 22.16
CA ASP A 106 11.53 20.17 22.90
C ASP A 106 10.65 21.33 22.41
N PHE A 107 10.52 21.48 21.10
CA PHE A 107 9.66 22.50 20.53
C PHE A 107 8.19 22.24 20.89
N ALA A 108 7.73 21.00 20.75
CA ALA A 108 6.38 20.61 21.13
C ALA A 108 6.07 20.92 22.60
N ARG A 109 7.00 20.60 23.52
CA ARG A 109 6.90 20.92 24.96
C ARG A 109 6.82 22.43 25.21
N LYS A 110 7.69 23.22 24.57
CA LYS A 110 7.67 24.70 24.69
C LYS A 110 6.37 25.32 24.17
N LYS A 111 5.67 24.64 23.24
CA LYS A 111 4.35 25.02 22.74
C LYS A 111 3.19 24.45 23.56
N GLY A 112 3.46 23.79 24.69
CA GLY A 112 2.44 23.28 25.60
C GLY A 112 1.79 21.95 25.16
N ILE A 113 2.34 21.27 24.15
CA ILE A 113 1.86 19.95 23.72
C ILE A 113 2.34 18.90 24.72
N LYS A 114 1.38 18.29 25.43
CA LYS A 114 1.67 17.37 26.56
C LYS A 114 1.90 15.93 26.14
N ASP A 115 1.28 15.48 25.06
CA ASP A 115 1.36 14.09 24.58
C ASP A 115 1.51 14.03 23.05
N PRO A 116 2.68 14.39 22.50
CA PRO A 116 2.91 14.31 21.06
C PRO A 116 3.11 12.86 20.60
N VAL A 117 2.53 12.52 19.44
CA VAL A 117 2.85 11.26 18.73
C VAL A 117 4.33 11.26 18.35
N LYS A 118 5.04 10.18 18.70
CA LYS A 118 6.48 10.05 18.47
C LYS A 118 6.74 9.19 17.24
N ILE A 119 7.62 9.68 16.36
CA ILE A 119 8.16 8.86 15.26
C ILE A 119 9.27 7.99 15.84
N ALA A 120 9.01 6.70 16.00
CA ALA A 120 9.96 5.74 16.58
C ALA A 120 11.11 5.37 15.62
N GLY A 121 10.88 5.47 14.31
CA GLY A 121 11.88 5.20 13.29
C GLY A 121 11.38 5.61 11.91
N ILE A 122 12.33 5.89 11.00
CA ILE A 122 12.10 6.10 9.58
C ILE A 122 13.22 5.42 8.82
N SER A 123 12.87 4.65 7.79
CA SER A 123 13.83 4.00 6.91
C SER A 123 13.44 4.27 5.46
N THR A 124 14.44 4.47 4.62
CA THR A 124 14.29 4.67 3.18
C THR A 124 15.26 3.77 2.46
N VAL A 125 14.76 2.95 1.55
CA VAL A 125 15.56 2.03 0.74
C VAL A 125 15.35 2.38 -0.71
N SER A 126 16.44 2.53 -1.46
CA SER A 126 16.40 2.74 -2.90
C SER A 126 16.86 1.45 -3.59
N PRO A 127 16.10 0.91 -4.55
CA PRO A 127 16.56 -0.23 -5.32
C PRO A 127 17.81 0.16 -6.13
N THR A 128 18.81 -0.72 -6.16
CA THR A 128 19.97 -0.62 -7.06
C THR A 128 19.71 -1.47 -8.31
N TYR A 129 20.05 -0.92 -9.48
CA TYR A 129 19.86 -1.57 -10.78
C TYR A 129 21.21 -1.70 -11.53
N PRO A 130 21.39 -2.73 -12.38
CA PRO A 130 20.41 -3.74 -12.83
C PRO A 130 20.18 -4.86 -11.80
N ASN A 131 18.91 -5.15 -11.48
CA ASN A 131 18.54 -6.31 -10.67
C ASN A 131 17.88 -7.35 -11.59
N ALA A 132 18.57 -8.48 -11.82
CA ALA A 132 18.07 -9.59 -12.62
C ALA A 132 17.02 -10.43 -11.88
N ILE A 133 16.85 -10.20 -10.58
CA ILE A 133 15.80 -10.80 -9.78
C ILE A 133 14.63 -9.82 -9.78
N ILE A 134 13.49 -10.26 -10.34
CA ILE A 134 12.20 -9.61 -10.13
C ILE A 134 11.83 -9.87 -8.66
N ASP A 135 12.45 -9.10 -7.76
CA ASP A 135 12.17 -9.14 -6.34
C ASP A 135 10.84 -8.45 -6.09
N MET A 136 9.96 -9.20 -5.43
CA MET A 136 8.76 -8.71 -4.76
C MET A 136 9.17 -7.44 -4.02
N PRO A 137 8.63 -6.27 -4.39
CA PRO A 137 9.20 -4.98 -4.02
C PRO A 137 9.54 -4.99 -2.53
N TYR A 138 10.73 -4.49 -2.18
CA TYR A 138 11.28 -4.31 -0.82
C TYR A 138 10.40 -3.37 0.06
N PHE A 139 9.08 -3.55 0.02
CA PHE A 139 8.10 -3.05 0.95
C PHE A 139 8.20 -3.88 2.22
N ALA A 140 8.80 -3.25 3.23
CA ALA A 140 8.45 -3.39 4.64
C ALA A 140 8.82 -4.70 5.35
N SER A 141 10.10 -4.93 5.57
CA SER A 141 10.55 -5.67 6.78
C SER A 141 11.09 -4.78 7.89
N ASP A 142 11.25 -3.46 7.68
CA ASP A 142 11.52 -2.52 8.79
C ASP A 142 10.26 -1.72 9.15
N SER A 143 9.18 -2.44 9.47
CA SER A 143 8.41 -2.06 10.65
C SER A 143 8.77 -3.08 11.72
N TRP A 144 9.96 -2.96 12.30
CA TRP A 144 10.27 -3.74 13.48
C TRP A 144 9.29 -3.31 14.59
N TYR A 145 8.58 -4.28 15.16
CA TYR A 145 7.97 -4.11 16.47
C TYR A 145 8.60 -5.16 17.38
N SER A 146 9.52 -4.73 18.22
CA SER A 146 9.81 -5.42 19.47
C SER A 146 9.46 -4.48 20.61
N VAL A 147 8.31 -4.71 21.24
CA VAL A 147 8.09 -4.21 22.60
C VAL A 147 8.98 -5.05 23.48
N ALA A 148 9.85 -4.42 24.25
CA ALA A 148 10.45 -5.11 25.38
C ALA A 148 9.30 -5.66 26.24
N ILE A 149 9.30 -6.97 26.53
CA ILE A 149 8.36 -7.58 27.47
C ILE A 149 8.52 -6.84 28.81
N GLY A 150 7.61 -5.91 29.11
CA GLY A 150 7.68 -5.14 30.33
C GLY A 150 7.00 -3.78 30.27
N THR A 151 5.68 -3.76 30.05
CA THR A 151 4.64 -2.93 30.71
C THR A 151 3.45 -2.72 29.78
N ILE A 152 2.59 -3.74 29.67
CA ILE A 152 1.18 -3.53 29.31
C ILE A 152 0.48 -3.22 30.64
N PRO A 153 -0.07 -2.02 30.88
CA PRO A 153 -0.94 -1.79 32.01
C PRO A 153 -2.20 -2.62 31.80
N SER A 154 -2.44 -3.59 32.68
CA SER A 154 -3.70 -4.31 32.75
C SER A 154 -4.81 -3.34 33.14
N ARG A 155 -5.57 -2.84 32.16
CA ARG A 155 -6.99 -2.44 32.26
C ARG A 155 -7.46 -1.83 30.95
N ILE A 156 -8.16 -2.65 30.17
CA ILE A 156 -9.26 -2.17 29.34
C ILE A 156 -10.52 -2.60 30.11
N ARG A 157 -11.32 -1.63 30.56
CA ARG A 157 -12.72 -1.81 30.92
C ARG A 157 -13.55 -1.36 29.73
#